data_AF-B4K7X2-F1
#
_entry.id   AF-B4K7X2-F1
#
_cell.length_a   1.000
_cell.length_b   1.000
_cell.length_c   1.000
_cell.angle_alpha   90.00
_cell.angle_beta   90.00
_cell.angle_gamma   90.00
#
_symmetry.space_group_name_H-M   'P 1'
#
loop_
_entity.id
_entity.type
_entity.pdbx_description
1 polymer ?
#
loop_
_entity_poly.entity_id
_entity_poly.type
_entity_poly.pdbx_seq_one_letter_code
_entity_poly.pdbx_strand_id
1 'polypeptide(L)'
;MFKFLIVCLALCTLGYANGDWVPKTANEIKEIRGECLKAHPLSVEQINKLKQTEFPDEPEVRQYLLCTATKLDIFCTHEGYHADRLAKQFKMDLTEEEALQIAQGCIDSNPEKSPADVWAFRGHKCMMASKIGERVRAYIKAKQAEAAAKA
;
A
#
# COMPACT_ATOMS: atom_id res chain seq x y z
N MET A 1 17.41 44.22 -15.91
CA MET A 1 17.99 42.90 -15.60
C MET A 1 17.48 42.47 -14.25
N PHE A 2 16.77 41.33 -14.18
CA PHE A 2 16.54 40.45 -13.03
C PHE A 2 16.52 41.10 -11.63
N LYS A 3 15.47 40.97 -10.81
CA LYS A 3 14.78 39.73 -10.49
C LYS A 3 13.59 40.12 -9.60
N PHE A 4 12.36 39.93 -10.07
CA PHE A 4 11.24 39.72 -9.15
C PHE A 4 11.50 38.37 -8.48
N LEU A 5 11.97 38.39 -7.23
CA LEU A 5 12.13 37.19 -6.42
C LEU A 5 11.26 37.30 -5.18
N ILE A 6 10.11 36.63 -5.30
CA ILE A 6 9.56 35.68 -4.32
C ILE A 6 9.43 36.22 -2.90
N VAL A 7 8.22 36.71 -2.59
CA VAL A 7 7.57 36.40 -1.32
C VAL A 7 6.09 36.10 -1.61
N CYS A 8 5.84 35.06 -2.42
CA CYS A 8 4.58 34.34 -2.38
C CYS A 8 4.65 33.35 -1.22
N LEU A 9 4.61 33.88 0.01
CA LEU A 9 4.54 33.09 1.24
C LEU A 9 3.07 32.81 1.57
N ALA A 10 2.35 32.30 0.58
CA ALA A 10 0.98 31.86 0.69
C ALA A 10 0.86 30.56 -0.09
N LEU A 11 0.26 29.54 0.53
CA LEU A 11 -0.03 28.19 0.01
C LEU A 11 1.03 27.12 0.30
N CYS A 12 1.38 26.92 1.57
CA CYS A 12 1.68 25.58 2.11
C CYS A 12 1.26 25.49 3.58
N THR A 13 0.05 25.95 3.91
CA THR A 13 -0.67 25.35 5.04
C THR A 13 -1.28 24.05 4.51
N LEU A 14 -0.44 23.05 4.28
CA LEU A 14 -0.94 21.67 4.23
C LEU A 14 -1.65 21.47 5.57
N GLY A 15 -2.97 21.30 5.51
CA GLY A 15 -3.73 20.91 6.67
C GLY A 15 -3.18 19.59 7.15
N TYR A 16 -2.30 19.62 8.15
CA TYR A 16 -2.10 18.49 9.03
C TYR A 16 -3.44 18.30 9.73
N ALA A 17 -4.28 17.44 9.16
CA ALA A 17 -5.38 16.89 9.91
C ALA A 17 -4.75 16.15 11.10
N ASN A 18 -4.74 16.79 12.26
CA ASN A 18 -4.29 16.24 13.54
C ASN A 18 -5.25 15.15 14.05
N GLY A 19 -5.72 14.28 13.17
CA GLY A 19 -6.44 13.07 13.54
C GLY A 19 -5.48 11.90 13.51
N ASP A 20 -5.50 11.07 14.56
CA ASP A 20 -4.79 9.80 14.54
C ASP A 20 -5.21 9.01 13.29
N TRP A 21 -4.24 8.45 12.56
CA TRP A 21 -4.54 7.60 11.42
C TRP A 21 -5.34 6.38 11.90
N VAL A 22 -6.43 6.06 11.19
CA VAL A 22 -7.29 4.90 11.47
C VAL A 22 -7.29 3.91 10.31
N PRO A 23 -7.34 2.60 10.59
CA PRO A 23 -7.47 1.56 9.58
C PRO A 23 -8.69 1.78 8.69
N LYS A 24 -8.50 1.59 7.39
CA LYS A 24 -9.58 1.61 6.42
C LYS A 24 -10.38 0.32 6.48
N THR A 25 -11.68 0.45 6.34
CA THR A 25 -12.62 -0.67 6.23
C THR A 25 -12.44 -1.40 4.89
N ALA A 26 -12.99 -2.62 4.80
CA ALA A 26 -12.95 -3.39 3.56
C ALA A 26 -13.61 -2.65 2.37
N ASN A 27 -14.66 -1.85 2.61
CA ASN A 27 -15.34 -1.08 1.58
C ASN A 27 -14.45 0.08 1.09
N GLU A 28 -13.83 0.83 1.99
CA GLU A 28 -12.88 1.89 1.62
C GLU A 28 -11.69 1.32 0.84
N ILE A 29 -11.13 0.18 1.27
CA ILE A 29 -10.05 -0.50 0.54
C ILE A 29 -10.51 -0.87 -0.88
N LYS A 30 -11.74 -1.37 -1.03
CA LYS A 30 -12.31 -1.73 -2.34
C LYS A 30 -12.45 -0.50 -3.24
N GLU A 31 -12.93 0.61 -2.70
CA GLU A 31 -13.05 1.88 -3.43
C GLU A 31 -11.69 2.41 -3.86
N ILE A 32 -10.72 2.46 -2.94
CA ILE A 32 -9.33 2.87 -3.22
C ILE A 32 -8.72 2.03 -4.34
N ARG A 33 -8.85 0.70 -4.27
CA ARG A 33 -8.35 -0.20 -5.33
C ARG A 33 -9.05 0.06 -6.66
N GLY A 34 -10.36 0.33 -6.63
CA GLY A 34 -11.12 0.70 -7.82
C GLY A 34 -10.63 2.00 -8.47
N GLU A 35 -10.32 3.01 -7.66
CA GLU A 35 -9.71 4.26 -8.15
C GLU A 35 -8.31 4.03 -8.74
N CYS A 36 -7.48 3.23 -8.06
CA CYS A 36 -6.14 2.93 -8.55
C CYS A 36 -6.14 2.10 -9.84
N LEU A 37 -7.10 1.19 -10.02
CA LEU A 37 -7.28 0.46 -11.29
C LEU A 37 -7.76 1.37 -12.43
N LYS A 38 -8.52 2.43 -12.12
CA LYS A 38 -8.89 3.44 -13.14
C LYS A 38 -7.69 4.31 -13.54
N ALA A 39 -6.86 4.70 -12.58
CA ALA A 39 -5.67 5.51 -12.81
C ALA A 39 -4.52 4.72 -13.46
N HIS A 40 -4.36 3.46 -13.07
CA HIS A 40 -3.34 2.53 -13.54
C HIS A 40 -4.00 1.22 -13.98
N PRO A 41 -4.60 1.19 -15.19
CA PRO A 41 -5.26 0.00 -15.70
C PRO A 41 -4.29 -1.16 -15.80
N LEU A 42 -4.73 -2.32 -15.32
CA LEU A 42 -4.01 -3.58 -15.42
C LEU A 42 -4.63 -4.44 -16.51
N SER A 43 -3.79 -5.24 -17.18
CA SER A 43 -4.25 -6.28 -18.09
C SER A 43 -5.06 -7.35 -17.35
N VAL A 44 -5.88 -8.10 -18.09
CA VAL A 44 -6.63 -9.24 -17.54
C VAL A 44 -5.69 -10.27 -16.90
N GLU A 45 -4.52 -10.50 -17.49
CA GLU A 45 -3.51 -11.41 -16.96
C GLU A 45 -2.96 -10.93 -15.62
N GLN A 46 -2.56 -9.65 -15.53
CA GLN A 46 -2.08 -9.05 -14.28
C GLN A 46 -3.16 -9.11 -13.19
N ILE A 47 -4.43 -8.80 -13.53
CA ILE A 47 -5.55 -8.90 -12.59
C ILE A 47 -5.72 -10.33 -12.07
N ASN A 48 -5.60 -11.33 -12.94
CA ASN A 48 -5.72 -12.74 -12.54
C ASN A 48 -4.59 -13.16 -11.60
N LYS A 49 -3.35 -12.76 -11.87
CA LYS A 49 -2.20 -12.96 -10.96
C LYS A 49 -2.45 -12.30 -9.60
N LEU A 50 -2.90 -11.04 -9.58
CA LEU A 50 -3.20 -10.33 -8.33
C LEU A 50 -4.29 -11.01 -7.50
N LYS A 51 -5.34 -11.55 -8.14
CA LYS A 51 -6.38 -12.34 -7.46
C LYS A 51 -5.85 -13.62 -6.82
N GLN A 52 -4.74 -14.15 -7.35
CA GLN A 52 -4.01 -15.31 -6.82
C GLN A 52 -2.91 -14.89 -5.85
N THR A 53 -2.86 -13.60 -5.44
CA THR A 53 -1.82 -13.01 -4.59
C THR A 53 -0.42 -13.05 -5.18
N GLU A 54 -0.33 -13.11 -6.51
CA GLU A 54 0.90 -13.00 -7.27
C GLU A 54 1.03 -11.57 -7.80
N PHE A 55 2.11 -10.89 -7.44
CA PHE A 55 2.36 -9.50 -7.81
C PHE A 55 3.63 -9.43 -8.67
N PRO A 56 3.50 -9.48 -10.01
CA PRO A 56 4.67 -9.44 -10.88
C PRO A 56 5.35 -8.05 -10.80
N ASP A 57 6.67 -8.04 -10.97
CA ASP A 57 7.48 -6.82 -10.93
C ASP A 57 7.40 -6.05 -12.26
N GLU A 58 6.19 -5.62 -12.59
CA GLU A 58 5.84 -4.93 -13.83
C GLU A 58 5.44 -3.47 -13.52
N PRO A 59 5.77 -2.49 -14.39
CA PRO A 59 5.53 -1.08 -14.11
C PRO A 59 4.09 -0.75 -13.70
N GLU A 60 3.09 -1.29 -14.41
CA GLU A 60 1.67 -1.01 -14.15
C GLU A 60 1.24 -1.58 -12.79
N VAL A 61 1.74 -2.77 -12.42
CA VAL A 61 1.46 -3.39 -11.13
C VAL A 61 2.11 -2.59 -9.99
N ARG A 62 3.35 -2.14 -10.17
CA ARG A 62 4.02 -1.29 -9.18
C ARG A 62 3.29 0.03 -8.99
N GLN A 63 2.83 0.67 -10.06
CA GLN A 63 2.05 1.91 -10.01
C GLN A 63 0.70 1.71 -9.31
N TYR A 64 0.00 0.61 -9.60
CA TYR A 64 -1.23 0.24 -8.89
C TYR A 64 -1.00 0.05 -7.38
N LEU A 65 0.09 -0.63 -7.01
CA LEU A 65 0.44 -0.86 -5.60
C LEU A 65 0.87 0.42 -4.89
N LEU A 66 1.66 1.27 -5.53
CA LEU A 66 2.03 2.60 -5.03
C LEU A 66 0.77 3.45 -4.79
N CYS A 67 -0.10 3.57 -5.79
CA CYS A 67 -1.35 4.31 -5.68
C CYS A 67 -2.18 3.81 -4.48
N THR A 68 -2.32 2.50 -4.34
CA THR A 68 -3.10 1.89 -3.25
C THR A 68 -2.46 2.20 -1.89
N ALA A 69 -1.14 2.06 -1.77
CA ALA A 69 -0.43 2.32 -0.52
C ALA A 69 -0.48 3.81 -0.12
N THR A 70 -0.38 4.73 -1.08
CA THR A 70 -0.49 6.16 -0.81
C THR A 70 -1.91 6.57 -0.42
N LYS A 71 -2.95 6.04 -1.10
CA LYS A 71 -4.35 6.35 -0.74
C LYS A 71 -4.81 5.75 0.58
N LEU A 72 -4.22 4.62 0.99
CA LEU A 72 -4.39 4.08 2.34
C LEU A 72 -3.65 4.91 3.40
N ASP A 73 -2.82 5.86 2.98
CA ASP A 73 -1.96 6.67 3.84
C ASP A 73 -1.02 5.80 4.68
N ILE A 74 -0.54 4.69 4.10
CA ILE A 74 0.46 3.79 4.70
C ILE A 74 1.83 3.95 4.06
N PHE A 75 1.92 4.65 2.92
CA PHE A 75 3.16 4.93 2.22
C PHE A 75 3.19 6.38 1.73
N CYS A 76 4.30 7.06 2.00
CA CYS A 76 4.56 8.40 1.52
C CYS A 76 5.81 8.45 0.66
N THR A 77 5.79 9.17 -0.46
CA THR A 77 6.90 9.18 -1.42
C THR A 77 8.20 9.80 -0.89
N HIS A 78 8.12 10.53 0.23
CA HIS A 78 9.28 11.14 0.89
C HIS A 78 9.76 10.38 2.14
N GLU A 79 8.89 9.59 2.78
CA GLU A 79 9.18 8.89 4.05
C GLU A 79 9.18 7.37 3.93
N GLY A 80 8.55 6.83 2.89
CA GLY A 80 8.35 5.40 2.71
C GLY A 80 7.11 4.89 3.44
N TYR A 81 7.15 3.63 3.83
CA TYR A 81 6.06 3.00 4.57
C TYR A 81 6.05 3.42 6.04
N HIS A 82 4.84 3.70 6.56
CA HIS A 82 4.58 3.87 7.99
C HIS A 82 4.29 2.52 8.64
N ALA A 83 5.27 1.97 9.37
CA ALA A 83 5.17 0.61 9.93
C ALA A 83 3.99 0.43 10.90
N ASP A 84 3.68 1.44 11.71
CA ASP A 84 2.55 1.43 12.65
C ASP A 84 1.20 1.32 11.92
N ARG A 85 1.05 2.05 10.81
CA ARG A 85 -0.17 2.03 9.99
C ARG A 85 -0.30 0.71 9.22
N LEU A 86 0.80 0.19 8.71
CA LEU A 86 0.85 -1.16 8.11
C LEU A 86 0.40 -2.23 9.10
N ALA A 87 0.94 -2.20 10.32
CA ALA A 87 0.61 -3.16 11.38
C ALA A 87 -0.89 -3.09 11.72
N LYS A 88 -1.40 -1.89 11.99
CA LYS A 88 -2.82 -1.69 12.30
C LYS A 88 -3.75 -2.08 11.14
N GLN A 89 -3.37 -1.79 9.89
CA GLN A 89 -4.19 -2.11 8.72
C GLN A 89 -4.25 -3.61 8.41
N PHE A 90 -3.11 -4.30 8.52
CA PHE A 90 -2.91 -5.64 7.96
C PHE A 90 -2.45 -6.69 8.98
N LYS A 91 -2.60 -6.44 10.29
CA LYS A 91 -2.29 -7.45 11.33
C LYS A 91 -3.10 -8.75 11.17
N MET A 92 -4.25 -8.72 10.50
CA MET A 92 -5.14 -9.87 10.38
C MET A 92 -5.49 -10.43 11.79
N ASP A 93 -5.14 -11.67 12.07
CA ASP A 93 -5.29 -12.36 13.36
C ASP A 93 -4.04 -12.29 14.26
N LEU A 94 -2.99 -11.58 13.84
CA LEU A 94 -1.79 -11.32 14.66
C LEU A 94 -2.07 -10.23 15.71
N THR A 95 -1.21 -10.19 16.73
CA THR A 95 -1.15 -9.02 17.63
C THR A 95 -0.57 -7.81 16.88
N GLU A 96 -0.86 -6.61 17.38
CA GLU A 96 -0.33 -5.39 16.76
C GLU A 96 1.21 -5.33 16.88
N GLU A 97 1.76 -5.81 17.98
CA GLU A 97 3.20 -5.86 18.24
C GLU A 97 3.91 -6.82 17.27
N GLU A 98 3.38 -8.03 17.06
CA GLU A 98 3.91 -8.97 16.07
C GLU A 98 3.87 -8.36 14.66
N ALA A 99 2.73 -7.75 14.29
CA ALA A 99 2.57 -7.13 12.99
C ALA A 99 3.52 -5.93 12.80
N LEU A 100 3.75 -5.15 13.85
CA LEU A 100 4.67 -4.02 13.85
C LEU A 100 6.11 -4.46 13.65
N GLN A 101 6.56 -5.51 14.34
CA GLN A 101 7.90 -6.07 14.17
C GLN A 101 8.12 -6.54 12.73
N ILE A 102 7.13 -7.22 12.14
CA ILE A 102 7.18 -7.64 10.73
C ILE A 102 7.28 -6.42 9.81
N ALA A 103 6.43 -5.41 10.02
CA ALA A 103 6.43 -4.20 9.21
C ALA A 103 7.78 -3.47 9.29
N GLN A 104 8.31 -3.26 10.49
CA GLN A 104 9.62 -2.62 10.71
C GLN A 104 10.76 -3.38 10.01
N GLY A 105 10.70 -4.72 9.96
CA GLY A 105 11.69 -5.53 9.25
C GLY A 105 11.61 -5.44 7.71
N CYS A 106 10.50 -4.94 7.16
CA CYS A 106 10.28 -4.85 5.72
C CYS A 106 10.41 -3.43 5.14
N ILE A 107 10.43 -2.40 5.97
CA ILE A 107 10.56 -1.02 5.51
C ILE A 107 12.02 -0.58 5.46
N ASP A 108 12.34 0.32 4.53
CA ASP A 108 13.67 0.92 4.38
C ASP A 108 13.54 2.40 4.05
N SER A 109 14.62 3.18 4.18
CA SER A 109 14.68 4.62 3.91
C SER A 109 14.98 4.99 2.45
N ASN A 110 14.89 4.03 1.53
CA ASN A 110 15.27 4.14 0.12
C ASN A 110 16.71 4.62 -0.13
N PRO A 111 17.74 3.97 0.44
CA PRO A 111 19.13 4.39 0.25
C PRO A 111 19.57 4.41 -1.22
N GLU A 112 18.99 3.55 -2.04
CA GLU A 112 19.24 3.45 -3.48
C GLU A 112 18.58 4.57 -4.30
N LYS A 113 17.74 5.41 -3.67
CA LYS A 113 16.92 6.44 -4.34
C LYS A 113 16.14 5.86 -5.52
N SER A 114 15.62 4.65 -5.36
CA SER A 114 14.77 4.01 -6.36
C SER A 114 13.52 4.88 -6.62
N PRO A 115 12.94 4.81 -7.82
CA PRO A 115 11.61 5.35 -8.06
C PRO A 115 10.60 4.87 -7.01
N ALA A 116 9.63 5.73 -6.67
CA ALA A 116 8.70 5.47 -5.58
C ALA A 116 7.89 4.18 -5.76
N ASP A 117 7.56 3.81 -6.99
CA ASP A 117 6.82 2.58 -7.31
C ASP A 117 7.67 1.33 -7.04
N VAL A 118 8.97 1.39 -7.37
CA VAL A 118 9.94 0.34 -7.05
C VAL A 118 10.14 0.21 -5.54
N TRP A 119 10.22 1.33 -4.82
CA TRP A 119 10.35 1.34 -3.36
C TRP A 119 9.12 0.76 -2.67
N ALA A 120 7.92 1.20 -3.06
CA ALA A 120 6.67 0.66 -2.55
C ALA A 120 6.54 -0.84 -2.87
N PHE A 121 6.90 -1.25 -4.09
CA PHE A 121 6.87 -2.65 -4.49
C PHE A 121 7.81 -3.53 -3.65
N ARG A 122 9.04 -3.06 -3.37
CA ARG A 122 10.01 -3.77 -2.52
C ARG A 122 9.45 -4.05 -1.12
N GLY A 123 8.88 -3.03 -0.48
CA GLY A 123 8.23 -3.19 0.83
C GLY A 123 7.02 -4.12 0.77
N HIS A 124 6.16 -3.96 -0.23
CA HIS A 124 5.01 -4.85 -0.46
C HIS A 124 5.42 -6.32 -0.62
N LYS A 125 6.45 -6.60 -1.44
CA LYS A 125 6.97 -7.94 -1.67
C LYS A 125 7.51 -8.57 -0.38
N CYS A 126 8.24 -7.80 0.43
CA CYS A 126 8.70 -8.27 1.74
C CYS A 126 7.52 -8.62 2.66
N MET A 127 6.54 -7.72 2.77
CA MET A 127 5.33 -7.95 3.60
C MET A 127 4.57 -9.21 3.16
N MET A 128 4.41 -9.41 1.86
CA MET A 128 3.74 -10.61 1.32
C MET A 128 4.57 -11.90 1.49
N ALA A 129 5.88 -11.80 1.65
CA ALA A 129 6.75 -12.94 1.98
C ALA A 129 6.75 -13.30 3.48
N SER A 130 6.20 -12.43 4.33
CA SER A 130 6.14 -12.62 5.79
C SER A 130 4.90 -13.43 6.26
N LYS A 131 4.81 -13.64 7.58
CA LYS A 131 3.63 -14.19 8.26
C LYS A 131 2.35 -13.41 7.92
N ILE A 132 2.41 -12.08 7.73
CA ILE A 132 1.24 -11.29 7.29
C ILE A 132 0.75 -11.76 5.92
N GLY A 133 1.66 -11.94 4.95
CA GLY A 133 1.32 -12.44 3.63
C GLY A 133 0.71 -13.84 3.66
N GLU A 134 1.19 -14.73 4.54
CA GLU A 134 0.59 -16.04 4.76
C GLU A 134 -0.86 -15.95 5.24
N ARG A 135 -1.14 -15.06 6.21
CA ARG A 135 -2.49 -14.81 6.72
C ARG A 135 -3.41 -14.24 5.65
N VAL A 136 -2.92 -13.30 4.84
CA VAL A 136 -3.67 -12.73 3.71
C VAL A 136 -4.04 -13.82 2.70
N ARG A 137 -3.08 -14.69 2.32
CA ARG A 137 -3.34 -15.82 1.41
C ARG A 137 -4.36 -16.79 1.98
N ALA A 138 -4.23 -17.15 3.26
CA ALA A 138 -5.17 -18.04 3.93
C ALA A 138 -6.58 -17.45 3.95
N TYR A 139 -6.72 -16.16 4.26
CA TYR A 139 -7.99 -15.45 4.25
C TYR A 139 -8.64 -15.44 2.86
N ILE A 140 -7.88 -15.11 1.82
CA ILE A 140 -8.39 -15.09 0.43
C ILE A 140 -8.84 -16.48 0.00
N LYS A 141 -8.04 -17.52 0.28
CA LYS A 141 -8.39 -18.91 -0.04
C LYS A 141 -9.67 -19.36 0.68
N ALA A 142 -9.82 -19.00 1.96
CA ALA A 142 -11.04 -19.30 2.71
C ALA A 142 -12.27 -18.61 2.10
N LYS A 143 -12.16 -17.33 1.73
CA LYS A 143 -13.26 -16.61 1.06
C LYS A 143 -13.61 -17.15 -0.32
N GLN A 144 -12.64 -17.60 -1.09
CA GLN A 144 -12.89 -18.27 -2.36
C GLN A 144 -13.62 -19.60 -2.17
N ALA A 145 -13.22 -20.41 -1.18
CA ALA A 145 -13.89 -21.67 -0.85
C ALA A 145 -15.34 -21.44 -0.38
N GLU A 146 -15.56 -20.45 0.49
CA GLU A 146 -16.90 -20.04 0.94
C GLU A 146 -17.81 -19.62 -0.23
N ALA A 147 -17.26 -18.88 -1.21
CA ALA A 147 -18.01 -18.43 -2.38
C ALA A 147 -18.34 -19.61 -3.31
N ALA A 148 -17.38 -20.51 -3.55
CA ALA A 148 -17.58 -21.69 -4.39
C ALA A 148 -18.61 -22.66 -3.81
N ALA A 149 -18.70 -22.79 -2.48
CA ALA A 149 -19.70 -23.62 -1.82
C ALA A 149 -21.13 -23.06 -1.87
N LYS A 150 -21.28 -21.78 -2.23
CA LYS A 150 -22.57 -21.08 -2.34
C LYS A 150 -23.05 -20.91 -3.78
N ALA A 151 -22.21 -21.25 -4.75
CA ALA A 151 -22.49 -21.19 -6.19
C ALA A 151 -23.05 -22.53 -6.67
#